data_AF-A0A9D5A8G1-F1
#
_entry.id   AF-A0A9D5A8G1-F1
#
_cell.length_a   1.000
_cell.length_b   1.000
_cell.length_c   1.000
_cell.angle_alpha   90.00
_cell.angle_beta   90.00
_cell.angle_gamma   90.00
#
_symmetry.space_group_name_H-M   'P 1'
#
loop_
_entity.id
_entity.type
_entity.pdbx_description
1 polymer ?
#
loop_
_entity_poly.entity_id
_entity_poly.type
_entity_poly.pdbx_seq_one_letter_code
_entity_poly.pdbx_strand_id
1 'polypeptide(L)'
;MVDFTCFCKLNSVLTKFGRKTDGFAHGIREHVKLAPKITDTVKGKLRLGARILRVGGVEKVFMQLFSVTDGEKLLKASQCYLSTTSGPIAGLLFISTHKLAFCSEKSIKITSPKGEFIRVQYKVSIPHEKIEHVNQSRNMKKPSEKYIEIVTVDGFDFWFMGFFNYQKALRCLQQAISQSDEKKL
;
A
#
# COMPACT_ATOMS: atom_id res chain seq x y z
N MET A 1 -15.87 7.08 24.02
CA MET A 1 -15.12 8.21 23.42
C MET A 1 -13.77 7.66 23.00
N VAL A 2 -13.63 7.19 21.77
CA VAL A 2 -12.32 6.88 21.19
C VAL A 2 -12.13 7.90 20.08
N ASP A 3 -11.37 8.94 20.41
CA ASP A 3 -10.94 9.96 19.47
C ASP A 3 -10.05 9.29 18.42
N PHE A 4 -10.37 9.50 17.14
CA PHE A 4 -9.68 8.91 15.98
C PHE A 4 -8.28 9.51 15.74
N THR A 5 -7.62 10.01 16.79
CA THR A 5 -6.39 10.82 16.70
C THR A 5 -5.14 10.09 17.18
N CYS A 6 -5.20 8.79 17.48
CA CYS A 6 -4.02 8.07 17.96
C CYS A 6 -4.04 6.59 17.57
N PHE A 7 -3.71 6.20 16.33
CA PHE A 7 -3.38 4.79 16.05
C PHE A 7 -2.43 4.67 14.85
N CYS A 8 -1.15 4.84 15.16
CA CYS A 8 0.01 4.22 14.51
C CYS A 8 1.22 4.70 15.32
N LYS A 9 1.53 4.03 16.43
CA LYS A 9 2.86 4.14 17.04
C LYS A 9 3.78 3.17 16.29
N LEU A 10 3.92 3.40 14.99
CA LEU A 10 4.83 2.63 14.14
C LEU A 10 6.20 3.29 14.24
N ASN A 11 7.10 2.68 15.04
CA ASN A 11 8.54 2.88 14.91
C ASN A 11 8.98 2.35 13.53
N SER A 12 8.68 3.11 12.50
CA SER A 12 9.53 3.13 11.31
C SER A 12 10.78 3.92 11.69
N VAL A 13 11.95 3.42 11.31
CA VAL A 13 13.18 4.20 11.35
C VAL A 13 13.00 5.38 10.38
N LEU A 14 12.43 6.46 10.90
CA LEU A 14 12.29 7.76 10.28
C LEU A 14 12.91 8.74 11.27
N THR A 15 14.12 9.19 10.93
CA THR A 15 14.77 10.33 11.55
C THR A 15 13.80 11.51 11.64
N LYS A 16 13.49 11.85 12.88
CA LYS A 16 12.71 12.97 13.38
C LYS A 16 13.11 14.27 12.69
N PHE A 17 12.18 14.99 12.03
CA PHE A 17 12.35 16.42 11.82
C PHE A 17 11.02 17.17 12.00
N GLY A 18 11.09 18.18 12.88
CA GLY A 18 9.99 19.00 13.34
C GLY A 18 9.52 20.04 12.33
N ARG A 19 8.38 20.64 12.69
CA ARG A 19 7.64 21.67 11.95
C ARG A 19 8.51 22.88 11.59
N LYS A 20 8.25 23.47 10.41
CA LYS A 20 8.27 24.93 10.20
C LYS A 20 7.39 25.31 9.01
N THR A 21 6.66 26.41 9.19
CA THR A 21 5.74 27.10 8.28
C THR A 21 6.46 28.11 7.38
N ASP A 22 5.67 28.78 6.53
CA ASP A 22 5.95 29.87 5.58
C ASP A 22 6.35 29.38 4.17
N GLY A 23 5.65 29.71 3.07
CA GLY A 23 4.83 30.87 2.76
C GLY A 23 5.55 31.65 1.66
N PHE A 24 5.01 31.68 0.45
CA PHE A 24 5.08 32.83 -0.47
C PHE A 24 4.34 32.55 -1.79
N ALA A 25 3.56 33.53 -2.23
CA ALA A 25 2.73 33.56 -3.42
C ALA A 25 3.33 34.49 -4.49
N HIS A 26 3.13 34.17 -5.78
CA HIS A 26 3.02 35.04 -6.98
C HIS A 26 3.07 34.12 -8.22
N GLY A 27 2.36 34.26 -9.34
CA GLY A 27 1.57 35.30 -10.01
C GLY A 27 1.70 35.00 -11.53
N ILE A 28 0.69 34.44 -12.21
CA ILE A 28 -0.23 35.05 -13.20
C ILE A 28 0.34 35.32 -14.63
N ARG A 29 -0.37 34.72 -15.64
CA ARG A 29 -0.57 35.08 -17.09
C ARG A 29 0.61 34.92 -18.09
N GLU A 30 0.45 34.64 -19.40
CA GLU A 30 -0.70 34.38 -20.30
C GLU A 30 -0.28 33.71 -21.63
N HIS A 31 -1.23 32.94 -22.21
CA HIS A 31 -1.49 32.57 -23.62
C HIS A 31 -0.35 32.27 -24.62
N VAL A 32 -0.47 31.12 -25.31
CA VAL A 32 -0.93 31.00 -26.73
C VAL A 32 -1.22 29.51 -27.02
N LYS A 33 -2.39 29.23 -27.60
CA LYS A 33 -2.81 27.92 -28.13
C LYS A 33 -2.06 27.63 -29.43
N LEU A 34 -1.41 26.48 -29.54
CA LEU A 34 -1.22 25.70 -30.77
C LEU A 34 -0.98 24.23 -30.35
N ALA A 35 -1.69 23.32 -31.01
CA ALA A 35 -1.98 21.94 -30.60
C ALA A 35 -0.80 21.16 -29.94
N PRO A 36 -1.02 20.44 -28.82
CA PRO A 36 -0.03 19.52 -28.30
C PRO A 36 0.08 18.32 -29.25
N LYS A 37 1.27 18.14 -29.82
CA LYS A 37 1.71 16.88 -30.43
C LYS A 37 1.27 15.71 -29.55
N ILE A 38 0.66 14.70 -30.16
CA ILE A 38 0.04 13.51 -29.54
C ILE A 38 1.05 12.64 -28.73
N THR A 39 2.29 13.09 -28.56
CA THR A 39 3.40 12.31 -27.99
C THR A 39 3.70 12.54 -26.51
N ASP A 40 2.97 13.41 -25.78
CA ASP A 40 3.21 13.61 -24.33
C ASP A 40 2.01 13.32 -23.41
N THR A 41 0.85 12.92 -23.95
CA THR A 41 -0.37 12.71 -23.15
C THR A 41 -0.58 11.28 -22.65
N VAL A 42 0.39 10.37 -22.85
CA VAL A 42 0.34 9.00 -22.28
C VAL A 42 1.22 8.85 -21.03
N LYS A 43 1.81 9.95 -20.51
CA LYS A 43 2.78 9.90 -19.39
C LYS A 43 2.19 9.74 -18.00
N GLY A 44 0.87 9.72 -17.83
CA GLY A 44 0.28 9.68 -16.51
C GLY A 44 -1.00 8.89 -16.44
N LYS A 45 -0.92 7.65 -15.94
CA LYS A 45 -1.92 6.93 -15.09
C LYS A 45 -2.07 5.45 -15.47
N LEU A 46 -1.04 4.63 -15.18
CA LEU A 46 -1.11 3.23 -14.72
C LEU A 46 0.31 2.61 -14.75
N ARG A 47 1.23 3.06 -13.88
CA ARG A 47 2.58 2.44 -13.84
C ARG A 47 2.51 0.97 -13.46
N LEU A 48 1.68 0.62 -12.47
CA LEU A 48 1.54 -0.77 -12.02
C LEU A 48 0.75 -1.63 -13.02
N GLY A 49 -0.34 -1.10 -13.59
CA GLY A 49 -1.07 -1.78 -14.67
C GLY A 49 -0.23 -1.99 -15.94
N ALA A 50 0.48 -0.96 -16.39
CA ALA A 50 1.43 -1.09 -17.50
C ALA A 50 2.58 -2.05 -17.17
N ARG A 51 3.04 -2.10 -15.91
CA ARG A 51 4.04 -3.06 -15.46
C ARG A 51 3.49 -4.49 -15.46
N ILE A 52 2.25 -4.71 -15.04
CA ILE A 52 1.58 -6.03 -15.12
C ILE A 52 1.54 -6.50 -16.58
N LEU A 53 1.18 -5.63 -17.52
CA LEU A 53 1.18 -5.97 -18.95
C LEU A 53 2.59 -6.27 -19.47
N ARG A 54 3.58 -5.40 -19.18
CA ARG A 54 4.97 -5.57 -19.66
C ARG A 54 5.66 -6.81 -19.10
N VAL A 55 5.45 -7.08 -17.81
CA VAL A 55 6.07 -8.21 -17.10
C VAL A 55 5.29 -9.51 -17.36
N GLY A 56 4.08 -9.41 -17.92
CA GLY A 56 3.29 -10.56 -18.37
C GLY A 56 2.50 -11.24 -17.23
N GLY A 57 1.99 -10.46 -16.28
CA GLY A 57 1.08 -10.96 -15.25
C GLY A 57 1.36 -10.41 -13.85
N VAL A 58 0.36 -10.56 -12.97
CA VAL A 58 0.40 -10.04 -11.59
C VAL A 58 1.38 -10.83 -10.71
N GLU A 59 1.47 -12.15 -10.91
CA GLU A 59 2.40 -13.02 -10.19
C GLU A 59 3.85 -12.68 -10.47
N LYS A 60 4.22 -12.48 -11.74
CA LYS A 60 5.57 -12.05 -12.11
C LYS A 60 5.89 -10.66 -11.56
N VAL A 61 4.91 -9.75 -11.50
CA VAL A 61 5.10 -8.45 -10.83
C VAL A 61 5.33 -8.61 -9.33
N PHE A 62 4.60 -9.49 -8.65
CA PHE A 62 4.83 -9.82 -7.24
C PHE A 62 6.27 -10.32 -7.03
N MET A 63 6.72 -11.30 -7.83
CA MET A 63 8.08 -11.85 -7.78
C MET A 63 9.18 -10.81 -8.03
N GLN A 64 8.93 -9.81 -8.89
CA GLN A 64 9.89 -8.73 -9.10
C GLN A 64 9.85 -7.64 -8.01
N LEU A 65 8.71 -7.48 -7.33
CA LEU A 65 8.54 -6.43 -6.33
C LEU A 65 9.01 -6.85 -4.95
N PHE A 66 8.88 -8.13 -4.64
CA PHE A 66 9.20 -8.73 -3.36
C PHE A 66 10.10 -9.93 -3.60
N SER A 67 11.11 -10.11 -2.75
CA SER A 67 11.90 -11.35 -2.78
C SER A 67 10.98 -12.52 -2.47
N VAL A 68 10.94 -13.50 -3.36
CA VAL A 68 10.08 -14.70 -3.25
C VAL A 68 10.99 -15.89 -2.94
N THR A 69 10.63 -16.67 -1.92
CA THR A 69 11.38 -17.88 -1.55
C THR A 69 10.95 -19.07 -2.40
N ASP A 70 11.80 -20.09 -2.50
CA ASP A 70 11.45 -21.30 -3.26
C ASP A 70 10.15 -21.93 -2.73
N GLY A 71 9.22 -22.21 -3.65
CA GLY A 71 7.91 -22.76 -3.34
C GLY A 71 6.84 -21.73 -2.93
N GLU A 72 7.18 -20.44 -2.79
CA GLU A 72 6.19 -19.40 -2.51
C GLU A 72 5.34 -19.08 -3.76
N LYS A 73 4.03 -19.31 -3.64
CA LYS A 73 3.03 -19.05 -4.68
C LYS A 73 2.13 -17.87 -4.30
N LEU A 74 1.79 -17.05 -5.30
CA LEU A 74 0.78 -15.99 -5.14
C LEU A 74 -0.63 -16.61 -5.15
N LEU A 75 -1.40 -16.39 -4.09
CA LEU A 75 -2.78 -16.87 -3.98
C LEU A 75 -3.77 -15.85 -4.53
N LYS A 76 -3.56 -14.57 -4.19
CA LYS A 76 -4.48 -13.50 -4.56
C LYS A 76 -3.77 -12.16 -4.67
N ALA A 77 -4.23 -11.34 -5.61
CA ALA A 77 -3.99 -9.91 -5.60
C ALA A 77 -5.32 -9.17 -5.59
N SER A 78 -5.41 -8.11 -4.78
CA SER A 78 -6.60 -7.27 -4.64
C SER A 78 -6.19 -5.81 -4.58
N GLN A 79 -6.92 -4.96 -5.31
CA GLN A 79 -6.81 -3.51 -5.14
C GLN A 79 -7.40 -3.10 -3.80
N CYS A 80 -6.66 -2.24 -3.09
CA CYS A 80 -7.08 -1.67 -1.83
C CYS A 80 -6.30 -0.38 -1.53
N TYR A 81 -6.60 0.20 -0.39
CA TYR A 81 -5.87 1.32 0.18
C TYR A 81 -5.23 0.88 1.50
N LEU A 82 -3.99 1.29 1.72
CA LEU A 82 -3.36 1.23 3.04
C LEU A 82 -3.62 2.56 3.75
N SER A 83 -4.28 2.51 4.90
CA SER A 83 -4.47 3.70 5.74
C SER A 83 -3.13 4.13 6.35
N THR A 84 -2.81 5.42 6.25
CA THR A 84 -1.64 6.01 6.91
C THR A 84 -2.02 7.35 7.54
N THR A 85 -1.17 7.88 8.41
CA THR A 85 -1.36 9.19 9.04
C THR A 85 -1.41 10.35 8.04
N SER A 86 -0.77 10.18 6.87
CA SER A 86 -0.82 11.16 5.78
C SER A 86 -1.97 10.92 4.79
N GLY A 87 -2.87 9.98 5.12
CA GLY A 87 -4.01 9.59 4.31
C GLY A 87 -3.87 8.21 3.65
N PRO A 88 -4.92 7.72 2.99
CA PRO A 88 -4.93 6.40 2.37
C PRO A 88 -4.06 6.36 1.10
N ILE A 89 -3.23 5.33 1.00
CA ILE A 89 -2.36 5.08 -0.15
C ILE A 89 -2.97 3.97 -1.01
N ALA A 90 -3.30 4.28 -2.26
CA ALA A 90 -3.81 3.30 -3.22
C ALA A 90 -2.72 2.30 -3.64
N GLY A 91 -3.04 1.01 -3.67
CA GLY A 91 -2.10 -0.05 -4.00
C GLY A 91 -2.73 -1.40 -4.31
N LEU A 92 -1.86 -2.39 -4.49
CA LEU A 92 -2.22 -3.80 -4.55
C LEU A 92 -1.75 -4.50 -3.29
N LEU A 93 -2.67 -5.22 -2.64
CA LEU A 93 -2.36 -6.22 -1.63
C LEU A 93 -2.23 -7.58 -2.32
N PHE A 94 -1.06 -8.18 -2.20
CA PHE A 94 -0.72 -9.53 -2.60
C PHE A 94 -0.78 -10.43 -1.37
N ILE A 95 -1.47 -11.55 -1.51
CA ILE A 95 -1.57 -12.62 -0.51
C ILE A 95 -0.85 -13.81 -1.14
N SER A 96 0.31 -14.16 -0.62
CA SER A 96 1.02 -15.37 -1.01
C SER A 96 0.77 -16.48 0.00
N THR A 97 1.38 -17.63 -0.23
CA THR A 97 1.42 -18.75 0.72
C THR A 97 2.29 -18.48 1.95
N HIS A 98 3.14 -17.43 1.92
CA HIS A 98 4.15 -17.17 2.96
C HIS A 98 4.03 -15.78 3.59
N LYS A 99 3.48 -14.80 2.87
CA LYS A 99 3.40 -13.41 3.33
C LYS A 99 2.23 -12.65 2.71
N LEU A 100 1.85 -11.60 3.44
CA LEU A 100 1.10 -10.49 2.90
C LEU A 100 2.07 -9.42 2.40
N ALA A 101 1.86 -8.90 1.21
CA ALA A 101 2.71 -7.87 0.64
C ALA A 101 1.88 -6.77 -0.01
N PHE A 102 2.18 -5.51 0.27
CA PHE A 102 1.48 -4.38 -0.30
C PHE A 102 2.45 -3.50 -1.09
N CYS A 103 2.04 -3.02 -2.26
CA CYS A 103 2.79 -2.03 -3.04
C CYS A 103 1.87 -0.91 -3.52
N SER A 104 2.31 0.33 -3.36
CA SER A 104 1.58 1.49 -3.87
C SER A 104 1.58 1.52 -5.40
N GLU A 105 0.46 1.95 -5.99
CA GLU A 105 0.35 2.14 -7.44
C GLU A 105 1.23 3.28 -7.95
N LYS A 106 1.37 4.32 -7.12
CA LYS A 106 2.13 5.53 -7.39
C LYS A 106 3.39 5.57 -6.54
N SER A 107 4.48 6.06 -7.12
CA SER A 107 5.68 6.38 -6.35
C SER A 107 5.47 7.65 -5.53
N ILE A 108 5.91 7.63 -4.28
CA ILE A 108 5.95 8.78 -3.38
C ILE A 108 7.27 9.50 -3.57
N LYS A 109 7.25 10.83 -3.53
CA LYS A 109 8.47 11.64 -3.51
C LYS A 109 8.99 11.66 -2.07
N ILE A 110 10.23 11.25 -1.89
CA ILE A 110 10.95 11.41 -0.61
C ILE A 110 12.21 12.21 -0.87
N THR A 111 12.60 13.02 0.11
CA THR A 111 13.85 13.76 0.07
C THR A 111 14.96 12.84 0.61
N SER A 112 16.01 12.66 -0.16
CA SER A 112 17.20 11.93 0.27
C SER A 112 17.93 12.73 1.36
N PRO A 113 18.79 12.10 2.17
CA PRO A 113 19.64 12.83 3.14
C PRO A 113 20.52 13.92 2.49
N LYS A 114 20.76 13.83 1.18
CA LYS A 114 21.53 14.79 0.37
C LYS A 114 20.66 15.92 -0.20
N GLY A 115 19.37 15.97 0.13
CA GLY A 115 18.43 17.00 -0.36
C GLY A 115 17.81 16.72 -1.73
N GLU A 116 18.13 15.59 -2.36
CA GLU A 116 17.59 15.23 -3.68
C GLU A 116 16.21 14.58 -3.55
N PHE A 117 15.28 14.91 -4.45
CA PHE A 117 13.99 14.22 -4.50
C PHE A 117 14.08 12.91 -5.26
N ILE A 118 13.96 11.80 -4.54
CA ILE A 118 13.85 10.46 -5.13
C ILE A 118 12.40 9.99 -5.11
N ARG A 119 12.01 9.19 -6.11
CA ARG A 119 10.67 8.61 -6.20
C ARG A 119 10.72 7.13 -5.86
N VAL A 120 10.11 6.74 -4.74
CA VAL A 120 10.09 5.36 -4.27
C VAL A 120 8.67 4.80 -4.22
N GLN A 121 8.50 3.50 -4.42
CA GLN A 121 7.21 2.85 -4.16
C GLN A 121 7.10 2.53 -2.67
N TYR A 122 5.94 2.83 -2.07
CA TYR A 122 5.66 2.40 -0.72
C TYR A 122 5.39 0.90 -0.74
N LYS A 123 6.14 0.15 0.07
CA LYS A 123 6.04 -1.30 0.14
C LYS A 123 5.92 -1.76 1.59
N VAL A 124 5.10 -2.78 1.80
CA VAL A 124 4.99 -3.50 3.07
C VAL A 124 5.10 -4.98 2.76
N SER A 125 5.80 -5.75 3.62
CA SER A 125 5.91 -7.19 3.52
C SER A 125 5.81 -7.78 4.92
N ILE A 126 4.78 -8.58 5.17
CA ILE A 126 4.44 -9.15 6.47
C ILE A 126 4.43 -10.67 6.31
N PRO A 127 5.47 -11.38 6.78
CA PRO A 127 5.47 -12.84 6.87
C PRO A 127 4.28 -13.34 7.68
N HIS A 128 3.66 -14.44 7.28
CA HIS A 128 2.50 -14.98 8.02
C HIS A 128 2.84 -15.34 9.46
N GLU A 129 4.06 -15.82 9.71
CA GLU A 129 4.61 -16.09 11.05
C GLU A 129 4.63 -14.86 11.98
N LYS A 130 4.60 -13.65 11.42
CA LYS A 130 4.54 -12.41 12.19
C LYS A 130 3.13 -11.88 12.37
N ILE A 131 2.12 -12.48 11.76
CA ILE A 131 0.73 -12.03 11.91
C ILE A 131 0.19 -12.65 13.18
N GLU A 132 -0.23 -11.80 14.10
CA GLU A 132 -0.88 -12.22 15.35
C GLU A 132 -2.38 -12.37 15.12
N HIS A 133 -3.03 -11.34 14.58
CA HIS A 133 -4.48 -11.32 14.37
C HIS A 133 -4.88 -10.60 13.08
N VAL A 134 -6.02 -11.03 12.53
CA VAL A 134 -6.71 -10.35 11.42
C VAL A 134 -8.11 -10.00 11.87
N ASN A 135 -8.34 -8.71 12.08
CA ASN A 135 -9.61 -8.21 12.58
C ASN A 135 -10.41 -7.54 11.47
N GLN A 136 -11.72 -7.69 11.56
CA GLN A 136 -12.66 -6.94 10.74
C GLN A 136 -13.10 -5.71 11.53
N SER A 137 -13.08 -4.54 10.88
CA SER A 137 -13.61 -3.32 11.45
C SER A 137 -14.48 -2.56 10.45
N ARG A 138 -15.34 -1.70 10.97
CA ARG A 138 -16.23 -0.85 10.17
C ARG A 138 -16.18 0.56 10.74
N ASN A 139 -16.19 1.57 9.88
CA ASN A 139 -16.25 2.95 10.34
C ASN A 139 -17.63 3.21 10.97
N MET A 140 -17.64 3.67 12.22
CA MET A 140 -18.87 3.95 12.96
C MET A 140 -19.72 5.05 12.33
N LYS A 141 -19.08 6.05 11.71
CA LYS A 141 -19.76 7.16 11.02
C LYS A 141 -20.20 6.76 9.61
N LYS A 142 -19.48 5.82 8.99
CA LYS A 142 -19.75 5.36 7.63
C LYS A 142 -19.66 3.82 7.55
N PRO A 143 -20.72 3.09 7.92
CA PRO A 143 -20.70 1.63 8.02
C PRO A 143 -20.42 0.89 6.70
N SER A 144 -20.55 1.57 5.56
CA SER A 144 -20.17 1.05 4.25
C SER A 144 -18.65 0.94 4.05
N GLU A 145 -17.86 1.71 4.81
CA GLU A 145 -16.41 1.58 4.84
C GLU A 145 -16.00 0.46 5.79
N LYS A 146 -15.49 -0.61 5.18
CA LYS A 146 -15.00 -1.79 5.88
C LYS A 146 -13.48 -1.82 5.83
N TYR A 147 -12.89 -2.22 6.94
CA TYR A 147 -11.46 -2.23 7.18
C TYR A 147 -11.05 -3.65 7.56
N ILE A 148 -9.87 -4.05 7.08
CA ILE A 148 -9.17 -5.23 7.55
C ILE A 148 -7.94 -4.73 8.28
N GLU A 149 -7.87 -5.01 9.57
CA GLU A 149 -6.70 -4.73 10.40
C GLU A 149 -5.85 -6.00 10.46
N ILE A 150 -4.55 -5.85 10.20
CA ILE A 150 -3.54 -6.88 10.40
C ILE A 150 -2.69 -6.43 11.58
N VAL A 151 -2.73 -7.16 12.69
CA VAL A 151 -1.87 -6.93 13.85
C VAL A 151 -0.73 -7.93 13.79
N THR A 152 0.49 -7.44 13.98
CA THR A 152 1.69 -8.26 13.98
C THR A 152 2.23 -8.45 15.40
N VAL A 153 2.93 -9.56 15.62
CA VAL A 153 3.48 -9.97 16.94
C VAL A 153 4.46 -8.95 17.55
N ASP A 154 5.03 -8.06 16.73
CA ASP A 154 5.88 -6.95 17.14
C ASP A 154 5.09 -5.67 17.51
N GLY A 155 3.76 -5.76 17.56
CA GLY A 155 2.86 -4.70 18.02
C GLY A 155 2.55 -3.65 16.95
N PHE A 156 2.80 -3.95 15.67
CA PHE A 156 2.41 -3.06 14.57
C PHE A 156 1.03 -3.43 14.02
N ASP A 157 0.30 -2.41 13.56
CA ASP A 157 -1.02 -2.55 12.97
C ASP A 157 -1.07 -1.98 11.55
N PHE A 158 -1.64 -2.74 10.62
CA PHE A 158 -1.82 -2.35 9.22
C PHE A 158 -3.28 -2.38 8.83
N TRP A 159 -3.79 -1.22 8.42
CA TRP A 159 -5.21 -1.04 8.11
C TRP A 159 -5.44 -0.96 6.61
N PHE A 160 -6.09 -1.98 6.05
CA PHE A 160 -6.46 -2.03 4.64
C PHE A 160 -7.94 -1.74 4.46
N MET A 161 -8.27 -0.92 3.45
CA MET A 161 -9.65 -0.49 3.18
C MET A 161 -9.92 -0.40 1.68
N GLY A 162 -11.18 -0.18 1.31
CA GLY A 162 -11.57 0.08 -0.08
C GLY A 162 -11.36 -1.10 -1.02
N PHE A 163 -11.42 -2.33 -0.51
CA PHE A 163 -11.40 -3.54 -1.34
C PHE A 163 -12.61 -3.59 -2.26
N PHE A 164 -12.39 -3.84 -3.56
CA PHE A 164 -13.49 -4.05 -4.52
C PHE A 164 -14.42 -5.20 -4.10
N ASN A 165 -13.84 -6.28 -3.55
CA ASN A 165 -14.60 -7.37 -2.94
C ASN A 165 -14.03 -7.72 -1.56
N TYR A 166 -14.48 -6.98 -0.55
CA TYR A 166 -14.06 -7.13 0.85
C TYR A 166 -14.18 -8.57 1.36
N GLN A 167 -15.33 -9.23 1.15
CA GLN A 167 -15.56 -10.58 1.67
C GLN A 167 -14.64 -11.62 1.04
N LYS A 168 -14.34 -11.47 -0.26
CA LYS A 168 -13.39 -12.36 -0.93
C LYS A 168 -11.96 -12.14 -0.44
N ALA A 169 -11.54 -10.89 -0.28
CA ALA A 169 -10.21 -10.56 0.23
C ALA A 169 -10.00 -11.10 1.65
N LEU A 170 -10.97 -10.85 2.54
CA LEU A 170 -10.92 -11.33 3.91
C LEU A 170 -10.85 -12.86 4.00
N ARG A 171 -11.71 -13.59 3.27
CA ARG A 171 -11.67 -15.06 3.27
C ARG A 171 -10.32 -15.60 2.79
N CYS A 172 -9.75 -15.01 1.74
CA CYS A 172 -8.42 -15.40 1.26
C CYS A 172 -7.33 -15.12 2.30
N LEU A 173 -7.41 -14.00 3.02
CA LEU A 173 -6.46 -13.67 4.10
C LEU A 173 -6.52 -14.68 5.23
N GLN A 174 -7.73 -14.97 5.73
CA GLN A 174 -7.95 -15.92 6.82
C GLN A 174 -7.45 -17.32 6.42
N GLN A 175 -7.78 -17.79 5.22
CA GLN A 175 -7.31 -19.08 4.72
C GLN A 175 -5.78 -19.16 4.61
N ALA A 176 -5.13 -18.10 4.10
CA ALA A 176 -3.69 -18.07 3.93
C ALA A 176 -2.94 -18.14 5.27
N ILE A 177 -3.53 -17.55 6.33
CA ILE A 177 -2.96 -17.55 7.68
C ILE A 177 -3.21 -18.90 8.36
N SER A 178 -4.43 -19.44 8.30
CA SER A 178 -4.72 -20.77 8.88
C SER A 178 -3.85 -21.88 8.28
N GLN A 179 -3.63 -21.87 6.95
CA GLN A 179 -2.73 -22.84 6.30
C GLN A 179 -1.26 -22.69 6.71
N SER A 180 -0.85 -21.51 7.17
CA SER A 180 0.51 -21.30 7.66
C SER A 180 0.70 -21.84 9.07
N ASP A 181 -0.35 -21.87 9.88
CA ASP A 181 -0.32 -22.43 11.23
C ASP A 181 -0.37 -23.96 11.22
N GLU A 182 -1.10 -24.58 10.29
CA GLU A 182 -1.10 -26.04 10.13
C GLU A 182 0.27 -26.61 9.74
N LYS A 183 1.10 -25.84 9.02
CA LYS A 183 2.46 -26.26 8.62
C LYS A 183 3.49 -26.13 9.75
N LYS A 184 3.12 -25.57 10.90
CA LYS A 184 3.99 -25.48 12.07
C LYS A 184 3.83 -26.67 13.02
N LEU A 185 2.80 -27.50 12.81
CA LEU A 185 2.55 -28.74 13.54
C LEU A 185 3.25 -29.93 12.88
#